data_AF-A0A061BFR1-F1
#
_entry.id   AF-A0A061BFR1-F1
#
_cell.length_a   1.000
_cell.length_b   1.000
_cell.length_c   1.000
_cell.angle_alpha   90.00
_cell.angle_beta   90.00
_cell.angle_gamma   90.00
#
_symmetry.space_group_name_H-M   'P 1'
#
loop_
_entity.id
_entity.type
_entity.pdbx_description
1 polymer ?
#
loop_
_entity_poly.entity_id
_entity_poly.type
_entity_poly.pdbx_seq_one_letter_code
_entity_poly.pdbx_strand_id
1 'polypeptide(L)'
;MLRASGSFARSLAASSRASARLTNSAASLAHSSSSPAHRLGSTSAAFSTAASQAGGVSIARHYRAEGAVTGVVRGEGRRMASSTTGGGVQSAYDNLRPAPDMAISPEQRIKVQNPIVEMDGDEMTRIIWHKIKKDLILPFLDVDIKYYDLGLEYRDQTDDQVTVDAAEAILKYGVGVKCATITPDEARVEEFKLKKMWKSPNGTIRNILGGTVFREPIIVQKVPKAVPGWTKPIIVGRHAFGDQYRSTDIVVPEAGKLELVYTPDDKSKQPTNLEVFHFKGPGVGLAMYNTKQSITDFAQSSFKLAIEKKLPLYMSTKNTILKGYDGQWKDTFQQIYDTQYKAKFEELGIWYEHRLIDDMVAQMIKSSGGYIMALKNYDGDVQSDVVAQGFGSLGLMSSELVTPDGKIIESEAAHGTVTRHYREHQKGNETSTNSIASIYAWTRGLKFAGKRDGNERLVQFANDMEQACVDAVDIDGVMTKDLALSIHGKNMKREHYVLTLEYLDHIAAKVTEKFLANAPKL
;
A
#
# COMPACT_ATOMS: atom_id res chain seq x y z
N MET A 1 -84.12 13.94 -5.14
CA MET A 1 -83.76 13.12 -3.95
C MET A 1 -82.28 13.36 -3.63
N LEU A 2 -82.04 13.89 -2.42
CA LEU A 2 -80.82 13.85 -1.56
C LEU A 2 -79.44 13.87 -2.26
N ARG A 3 -78.72 15.02 -2.28
CA ARG A 3 -77.83 15.58 -1.21
C ARG A 3 -76.58 14.69 -0.99
N ALA A 4 -75.34 15.17 -0.92
CA ALA A 4 -74.68 16.50 -0.90
C ALA A 4 -73.15 16.20 -1.03
N SER A 5 -72.37 16.80 -1.95
CA SER A 5 -71.51 18.00 -1.76
C SER A 5 -70.79 18.06 -0.41
N GLY A 6 -69.49 18.29 -0.25
CA GLY A 6 -68.48 18.96 -1.08
C GLY A 6 -67.60 19.84 -0.17
N SER A 7 -66.34 20.10 -0.58
CA SER A 7 -65.49 21.27 -0.23
C SER A 7 -65.20 21.59 1.26
N PHE A 8 -63.93 21.83 1.62
CA PHE A 8 -63.45 23.19 1.93
C PHE A 8 -61.96 23.21 2.31
N ALA A 9 -61.21 24.03 1.57
CA ALA A 9 -59.92 24.58 1.95
C ALA A 9 -60.10 25.76 2.93
N ARG A 10 -59.00 26.15 3.58
CA ARG A 10 -58.74 27.35 4.41
C ARG A 10 -58.87 27.17 5.94
N SER A 11 -57.72 27.18 6.60
CA SER A 11 -57.48 28.10 7.72
C SER A 11 -55.99 28.43 7.81
N LEU A 12 -55.71 29.73 7.69
CA LEU A 12 -54.45 30.42 7.99
C LEU A 12 -54.65 31.15 9.32
N ALA A 13 -53.57 31.28 10.09
CA ALA A 13 -53.34 32.27 11.16
C ALA A 13 -53.92 32.01 12.58
N ALA A 14 -53.02 31.59 13.48
CA ALA A 14 -52.79 32.05 14.87
C ALA A 14 -51.80 31.04 15.48
N SER A 15 -50.59 31.36 15.93
CA SER A 15 -50.23 32.39 16.88
C SER A 15 -48.76 32.81 16.72
N SER A 16 -48.54 34.07 16.34
CA SER A 16 -47.34 34.82 16.68
C SER A 16 -47.75 35.90 17.69
N ARG A 17 -47.14 35.88 18.89
CA ARG A 17 -46.94 37.01 19.83
C ARG A 17 -46.58 36.47 21.22
N ALA A 18 -45.29 36.52 21.54
CA ALA A 18 -44.78 37.02 22.83
C ALA A 18 -43.25 37.00 22.81
N SER A 19 -42.65 38.12 22.40
CA SER A 19 -41.60 38.84 23.14
C SER A 19 -40.72 39.65 22.20
N ALA A 20 -41.07 40.93 22.07
CA ALA A 20 -40.18 41.99 21.65
C ALA A 20 -40.50 43.23 22.48
N ARG A 21 -39.47 43.75 23.16
CA ARG A 21 -39.22 45.09 23.75
C ARG A 21 -38.31 44.86 24.96
N LEU A 22 -37.11 45.41 25.04
CA LEU A 22 -36.81 46.85 25.02
C LEU A 22 -35.42 47.15 24.44
N THR A 23 -35.36 48.30 23.78
CA THR A 23 -34.18 48.99 23.23
C THR A 23 -33.57 49.98 24.24
N ASN A 24 -32.27 50.23 24.08
CA ASN A 24 -31.48 51.44 24.36
C ASN A 24 -31.33 52.00 25.79
N SER A 25 -30.07 52.10 26.25
CA SER A 25 -29.42 53.29 26.85
C SER A 25 -27.95 52.93 27.14
N ALA A 26 -26.97 53.40 26.38
CA ALA A 26 -26.15 54.61 26.62
C ALA A 26 -25.24 54.56 27.86
N ALA A 27 -23.93 54.52 27.56
CA ALA A 27 -22.80 55.28 28.12
C ALA A 27 -22.46 55.27 29.63
N SER A 28 -21.15 55.05 29.84
CA SER A 28 -20.28 55.60 30.89
C SER A 28 -20.41 55.02 32.31
N LEU A 29 -19.33 54.40 32.79
CA LEU A 29 -18.56 54.90 33.94
C LEU A 29 -17.26 54.10 34.09
N ALA A 30 -16.22 54.84 34.46
CA ALA A 30 -14.83 54.43 34.54
C ALA A 30 -14.44 53.94 35.96
N HIS A 31 -13.16 53.54 36.09
CA HIS A 31 -12.38 53.18 37.30
C HIS A 31 -12.57 51.76 37.85
N SER A 32 -11.58 51.07 38.40
CA SER A 32 -10.11 51.12 38.38
C SER A 32 -9.62 49.82 39.07
N SER A 33 -8.41 49.36 38.73
CA SER A 33 -7.36 48.79 39.62
C SER A 33 -6.59 47.57 39.09
N SER A 34 -5.30 47.83 38.81
CA SER A 34 -4.08 47.04 39.10
C SER A 34 -3.94 45.55 38.76
N SER A 35 -3.12 45.27 37.72
CA SER A 35 -1.85 44.49 37.65
C SER A 35 -1.50 43.38 38.68
N PRO A 36 -0.60 42.40 38.38
CA PRO A 36 0.41 42.42 37.31
C PRO A 36 0.58 41.15 36.45
N ALA A 37 1.35 41.38 35.38
CA ALA A 37 1.80 40.48 34.34
C ALA A 37 2.78 39.38 34.82
N HIS A 38 2.73 38.23 34.15
CA HIS A 38 3.89 37.35 33.97
C HIS A 38 4.26 37.31 32.47
N ARG A 39 5.48 37.77 32.17
CA ARG A 39 6.15 37.62 30.87
C ARG A 39 6.69 36.19 30.75
N LEU A 40 6.47 35.54 29.61
CA LEU A 40 7.34 34.47 29.10
C LEU A 40 7.64 34.76 27.63
N GLY A 41 8.93 34.86 27.34
CA GLY A 41 9.48 35.33 26.09
C GLY A 41 9.35 34.32 24.94
N SER A 42 9.06 34.86 23.77
CA SER A 42 9.24 34.22 22.47
C SER A 42 10.72 34.17 22.12
N THR A 43 11.27 32.98 21.87
CA THR A 43 12.52 32.81 21.13
C THR A 43 12.19 32.23 19.77
N SER A 44 12.37 33.05 18.73
CA SER A 44 12.44 32.63 17.34
C SER A 44 13.90 32.35 17.00
N ALA A 45 14.20 31.10 16.64
CA ALA A 45 15.50 30.73 16.09
C ALA A 45 15.32 30.39 14.60
N ALA A 46 15.82 31.30 13.76
CA ALA A 46 16.00 31.07 12.33
C ALA A 46 17.16 30.08 12.12
N PHE A 47 16.93 29.04 11.33
CA PHE A 47 18.00 28.18 10.81
C PHE A 47 18.50 28.76 9.49
N SER A 48 19.76 29.21 9.49
CA SER A 48 20.48 29.56 8.27
C SER A 48 21.10 28.30 7.65
N THR A 49 21.02 28.22 6.33
CA THR A 49 21.66 27.22 5.49
C THR A 49 23.14 27.57 5.30
N ALA A 50 24.05 26.75 5.82
CA ALA A 50 25.47 26.84 5.53
C ALA A 50 25.79 26.03 4.27
N ALA A 51 26.18 26.73 3.21
CA ALA A 51 26.81 26.16 2.02
C ALA A 51 28.28 25.85 2.32
N SER A 52 28.70 24.61 2.14
CA SER A 52 30.11 24.22 2.20
C SER A 52 30.73 24.28 0.81
N GLN A 53 31.70 25.18 0.65
CA GLN A 53 32.67 25.18 -0.43
C GLN A 53 33.57 23.96 -0.28
N ALA A 54 33.69 23.15 -1.34
CA ALA A 54 34.74 22.14 -1.46
C ALA A 54 35.73 22.61 -2.52
N GLY A 55 36.94 22.97 -2.04
CA GLY A 55 38.09 23.31 -2.87
C GLY A 55 38.62 22.10 -3.62
N GLY A 56 39.14 22.34 -4.82
CA GLY A 56 39.72 21.34 -5.68
C GLY A 56 41.03 20.78 -5.14
N VAL A 57 41.23 19.48 -5.37
CA VAL A 57 42.56 18.86 -5.44
C VAL A 57 42.57 17.91 -6.64
N SER A 58 43.41 18.28 -7.61
CA SER A 58 43.77 17.48 -8.77
C SER A 58 44.73 16.37 -8.34
N ILE A 59 44.42 15.11 -8.65
CA ILE A 59 45.42 14.04 -8.71
C ILE A 59 45.17 13.22 -9.98
N ALA A 60 46.00 13.47 -10.98
CA ALA A 60 46.21 12.57 -12.10
C ALA A 60 47.14 11.42 -11.67
N ARG A 61 46.82 10.18 -12.05
CA ARG A 61 47.81 9.19 -12.53
C ARG A 61 47.16 7.89 -13.06
N HIS A 62 47.30 7.73 -14.38
CA HIS A 62 47.81 6.54 -15.08
C HIS A 62 47.06 5.20 -14.91
N TYR A 63 46.20 4.92 -15.90
CA TYR A 63 45.86 3.58 -16.33
C TYR A 63 47.00 3.01 -17.20
N ARG A 64 47.47 1.80 -16.86
CA ARG A 64 48.17 0.91 -17.79
C ARG A 64 47.34 -0.37 -17.91
N ALA A 65 46.94 -0.67 -19.14
CA ALA A 65 46.29 -1.91 -19.53
C ALA A 65 47.34 -2.87 -20.08
N GLU A 66 47.26 -4.14 -19.68
CA GLU A 66 47.86 -5.36 -20.21
C GLU A 66 47.37 -6.46 -19.24
N GLY A 67 46.92 -7.66 -19.57
CA GLY A 67 46.85 -8.48 -20.77
C GLY A 67 46.33 -9.84 -20.28
N ALA A 68 45.65 -10.59 -21.14
CA ALA A 68 45.01 -11.87 -20.83
C ALA A 68 45.97 -12.95 -20.29
N VAL A 69 45.44 -13.99 -19.64
CA VAL A 69 45.61 -15.42 -20.00
C VAL A 69 45.00 -16.34 -18.93
N THR A 70 44.43 -17.43 -19.45
CA THR A 70 43.79 -18.62 -18.90
C THR A 70 44.44 -19.31 -17.68
N GLY A 71 43.63 -19.98 -16.85
CA GLY A 71 44.13 -21.00 -15.93
C GLY A 71 43.08 -21.61 -15.01
N VAL A 72 42.49 -22.73 -15.43
CA VAL A 72 41.68 -23.62 -14.58
C VAL A 72 42.62 -24.34 -13.60
N VAL A 73 42.40 -24.19 -12.29
CA VAL A 73 42.99 -25.08 -11.27
C VAL A 73 41.94 -25.38 -10.19
N ARG A 74 41.58 -26.66 -10.09
CA ARG A 74 40.87 -27.26 -8.95
C ARG A 74 41.79 -27.25 -7.73
N GLY A 75 41.36 -26.64 -6.63
CA GLY A 75 42.03 -26.70 -5.34
C GLY A 75 41.07 -27.18 -4.25
N GLU A 76 41.34 -28.36 -3.69
CA GLU A 76 40.68 -28.91 -2.51
C GLU A 76 41.02 -28.06 -1.28
N GLY A 77 39.99 -27.47 -0.66
CA GLY A 77 40.13 -26.68 0.57
C GLY A 77 39.91 -27.53 1.82
N ARG A 78 41.00 -27.86 2.53
CA ARG A 78 41.01 -28.36 3.91
C ARG A 78 40.26 -27.41 4.85
N ARG A 79 39.31 -27.93 5.64
CA ARG A 79 38.71 -27.23 6.78
C ARG A 79 39.75 -27.04 7.90
N MET A 80 40.03 -25.79 8.24
CA MET A 80 40.67 -25.42 9.50
C MET A 80 39.57 -25.08 10.52
N ALA A 81 39.53 -25.84 11.61
CA ALA A 81 38.69 -25.56 12.76
C ALA A 81 39.30 -24.44 13.60
N SER A 82 38.54 -23.38 13.89
CA SER A 82 38.87 -22.40 14.92
C SER A 82 37.92 -22.55 16.09
N SER A 83 38.47 -22.98 17.22
CA SER A 83 37.85 -23.01 18.54
C SER A 83 37.81 -21.59 19.13
N THR A 84 36.62 -21.05 19.40
CA THR A 84 36.44 -19.95 20.35
C THR A 84 35.16 -20.17 21.15
N THR A 85 35.37 -20.41 22.44
CA THR A 85 34.40 -20.47 23.52
C THR A 85 33.79 -19.09 23.78
N GLY A 86 32.48 -18.98 23.60
CA GLY A 86 31.67 -17.80 23.94
C GLY A 86 30.21 -18.21 24.14
N GLY A 87 29.96 -19.06 25.14
CA GLY A 87 28.63 -19.53 25.51
C GLY A 87 27.81 -18.41 26.17
N GLY A 88 26.57 -18.23 25.70
CA GLY A 88 25.62 -17.34 26.37
C GLY A 88 24.33 -17.02 25.61
N VAL A 89 24.32 -17.02 24.28
CA VAL A 89 23.11 -16.64 23.49
C VAL A 89 22.85 -17.56 22.27
N GLN A 90 23.83 -18.36 21.85
CA GLN A 90 23.69 -19.26 20.70
C GLN A 90 22.73 -20.44 20.94
N SER A 91 22.59 -20.93 22.18
CA SER A 91 21.94 -22.22 22.46
C SER A 91 20.41 -22.19 22.49
N ALA A 92 19.77 -21.03 22.34
CA ALA A 92 18.31 -20.95 22.25
C ALA A 92 17.78 -21.14 20.82
N TYR A 93 18.64 -21.00 19.80
CA TYR A 93 18.21 -20.91 18.40
C TYR A 93 18.72 -22.04 17.49
N ASP A 94 19.63 -22.89 17.96
CA ASP A 94 20.05 -24.11 17.23
C ASP A 94 18.92 -25.16 17.10
N ASN A 95 17.81 -24.98 17.81
CA ASN A 95 16.60 -25.83 17.73
C ASN A 95 15.57 -25.37 16.68
N LEU A 96 15.85 -24.36 15.85
CA LEU A 96 14.90 -23.84 14.86
C LEU A 96 14.94 -24.53 13.49
N ARG A 97 15.85 -25.49 13.27
CA ARG A 97 15.79 -26.33 12.07
C ARG A 97 14.78 -27.45 12.29
N PRO A 98 13.85 -27.70 11.35
CA PRO A 98 13.01 -28.88 11.40
C PRO A 98 13.89 -30.12 11.61
N ALA A 99 13.54 -30.95 12.59
CA ALA A 99 14.17 -32.26 12.74
C ALA A 99 14.08 -33.04 11.41
N PRO A 100 15.05 -33.92 11.08
CA PRO A 100 15.04 -34.70 9.84
C PRO A 100 13.74 -35.48 9.56
N ASP A 101 12.94 -35.74 10.59
CA ASP A 101 11.65 -36.44 10.53
C ASP A 101 10.45 -35.56 10.11
N MET A 102 10.64 -34.28 9.76
CA MET A 102 9.58 -33.34 9.34
C MET A 102 9.56 -33.02 7.83
N ALA A 103 10.23 -33.82 6.99
CA ALA A 103 10.22 -33.62 5.54
C ALA A 103 8.85 -33.97 4.93
N ILE A 104 8.22 -32.99 4.27
CA ILE A 104 6.93 -33.18 3.57
C ILE A 104 7.18 -33.91 2.26
N SER A 105 6.54 -35.07 2.09
CA SER A 105 6.66 -35.85 0.87
C SER A 105 5.92 -35.16 -0.30
N PRO A 106 6.33 -35.39 -1.57
CA PRO A 106 5.65 -34.81 -2.73
C PRO A 106 4.14 -35.10 -2.79
N GLU A 107 3.71 -36.25 -2.26
CA GLU A 107 2.31 -36.69 -2.22
C GLU A 107 1.49 -35.93 -1.18
N GLN A 108 2.13 -35.41 -0.13
CA GLN A 108 1.49 -34.61 0.92
C GLN A 108 1.24 -33.16 0.49
N ARG A 109 1.94 -32.66 -0.54
CA ARG A 109 1.82 -31.29 -1.03
C ARG A 109 0.43 -30.97 -1.54
N ILE A 110 0.00 -29.73 -1.33
CA ILE A 110 -1.28 -29.22 -1.84
C ILE A 110 -1.13 -29.00 -3.34
N LYS A 111 -1.96 -29.67 -4.14
CA LYS A 111 -2.05 -29.43 -5.58
C LYS A 111 -2.71 -28.07 -5.85
N VAL A 112 -2.03 -27.20 -6.58
CA VAL A 112 -2.59 -25.93 -7.07
C VAL A 112 -2.94 -26.12 -8.54
N GLN A 113 -4.23 -26.00 -8.87
CA GLN A 113 -4.76 -26.42 -10.18
C GLN A 113 -4.31 -25.50 -11.31
N ASN A 114 -4.41 -24.20 -11.10
CA ASN A 114 -4.07 -23.19 -12.08
C ASN A 114 -2.70 -22.56 -11.79
N PRO A 115 -1.94 -22.15 -12.81
CA PRO A 115 -0.66 -21.51 -12.60
C PRO A 115 -0.76 -20.19 -11.84
N ILE A 116 0.32 -19.85 -11.12
CA ILE A 116 0.51 -18.54 -10.48
C ILE A 116 1.64 -17.82 -11.20
N VAL A 117 1.41 -16.57 -11.56
CA VAL A 117 2.45 -15.70 -12.11
C VAL A 117 3.29 -15.14 -10.97
N GLU A 118 4.57 -15.46 -10.96
CA GLU A 118 5.52 -14.88 -10.02
C GLU A 118 6.33 -13.79 -10.72
N MET A 119 6.33 -12.60 -10.13
CA MET A 119 7.19 -11.49 -10.53
C MET A 119 8.26 -11.29 -9.48
N ASP A 120 9.49 -11.66 -9.81
CA ASP A 120 10.65 -11.43 -8.93
C ASP A 120 11.03 -9.95 -8.90
N GLY A 121 11.87 -9.55 -7.96
CA GLY A 121 12.17 -8.14 -7.70
C GLY A 121 13.64 -7.85 -7.45
N ASP A 122 13.90 -6.84 -6.64
CA ASP A 122 15.23 -6.26 -6.47
C ASP A 122 15.73 -6.32 -5.01
N GLU A 123 17.05 -6.18 -4.85
CA GLU A 123 17.74 -5.89 -3.60
C GLU A 123 17.36 -6.83 -2.42
N MET A 124 17.08 -6.29 -1.23
CA MET A 124 16.85 -7.07 -0.03
C MET A 124 15.55 -7.89 -0.12
N THR A 125 14.55 -7.33 -0.80
CA THR A 125 13.28 -8.02 -1.03
C THR A 125 13.44 -9.23 -1.94
N ARG A 126 14.31 -9.18 -2.95
CA ARG A 126 14.61 -10.36 -3.80
C ARG A 126 15.17 -11.53 -2.98
N ILE A 127 16.09 -11.25 -2.06
CA ILE A 127 16.68 -12.26 -1.17
C ILE A 127 15.61 -12.90 -0.28
N ILE A 128 14.75 -12.07 0.32
CA ILE A 128 13.62 -12.52 1.16
C ILE A 128 12.64 -13.35 0.33
N TRP A 129 12.31 -12.87 -0.87
CA TRP A 129 11.37 -13.51 -1.79
C TRP A 129 11.80 -14.92 -2.18
N HIS A 130 13.08 -15.09 -2.51
CA HIS A 130 13.68 -16.41 -2.80
C HIS A 130 13.59 -17.35 -1.61
N LYS A 131 13.86 -16.85 -0.39
CA LYS A 131 13.76 -17.66 0.83
C LYS A 131 12.31 -18.05 1.14
N ILE A 132 11.36 -17.12 0.99
CA ILE A 132 9.92 -17.41 1.14
C ILE A 132 9.51 -18.51 0.15
N LYS A 133 9.82 -18.34 -1.15
CA LYS A 133 9.48 -19.34 -2.17
C LYS A 133 10.06 -20.71 -1.83
N LYS A 134 11.34 -20.76 -1.48
CA LYS A 134 12.06 -22.01 -1.20
C LYS A 134 11.58 -22.73 0.06
N ASP A 135 11.33 -21.99 1.14
CA ASP A 135 11.13 -22.58 2.47
C ASP A 135 9.67 -22.55 2.93
N LEU A 136 8.83 -21.67 2.36
CA LEU A 136 7.43 -21.48 2.76
C LEU A 136 6.41 -21.82 1.66
N ILE A 137 6.83 -21.94 0.39
CA ILE A 137 5.91 -22.22 -0.73
C ILE A 137 6.14 -23.60 -1.32
N LEU A 138 7.29 -23.82 -1.96
CA LEU A 138 7.60 -25.07 -2.69
C LEU A 138 7.64 -26.36 -1.84
N PRO A 139 7.97 -26.34 -0.54
CA PRO A 139 7.91 -27.55 0.28
C PRO A 139 6.48 -28.06 0.48
N PHE A 140 5.49 -27.15 0.46
CA PHE A 140 4.10 -27.42 0.82
C PHE A 140 3.18 -27.53 -0.39
N LEU A 141 3.55 -26.91 -1.52
CA LEU A 141 2.70 -26.78 -2.70
C LEU A 141 3.30 -27.50 -3.91
N ASP A 142 2.44 -28.18 -4.66
CA ASP A 142 2.71 -28.55 -6.04
C ASP A 142 2.00 -27.53 -6.93
N VAL A 143 2.77 -26.56 -7.41
CA VAL A 143 2.26 -25.36 -8.10
C VAL A 143 3.10 -25.08 -9.34
N ASP A 144 2.41 -24.84 -10.46
CA ASP A 144 3.03 -24.34 -11.70
C ASP A 144 3.24 -22.84 -11.58
N ILE A 145 4.51 -22.42 -11.47
CA ILE A 145 4.88 -21.00 -11.36
C ILE A 145 5.33 -20.49 -12.73
N LYS A 146 4.64 -19.48 -13.24
CA LYS A 146 5.06 -18.71 -14.41
C LYS A 146 5.94 -17.56 -13.94
N TYR A 147 7.25 -17.78 -14.01
CA TYR A 147 8.26 -16.88 -13.48
C TYR A 147 8.61 -15.76 -14.47
N TYR A 148 8.62 -14.53 -14.00
CA TYR A 148 9.06 -13.33 -14.70
C TYR A 148 10.03 -12.56 -13.80
N ASP A 149 11.24 -12.30 -14.29
CA ASP A 149 12.23 -11.53 -13.53
C ASP A 149 12.00 -10.03 -13.75
N LEU A 150 11.42 -9.32 -12.78
CA LEU A 150 11.28 -7.86 -12.86
C LEU A 150 12.45 -7.12 -12.18
N GLY A 151 13.55 -7.81 -11.90
CA GLY A 151 14.79 -7.20 -11.47
C GLY A 151 15.25 -6.13 -12.46
N LEU A 152 15.77 -5.01 -11.95
CA LEU A 152 16.09 -3.81 -12.73
C LEU A 152 17.02 -4.10 -13.91
N GLU A 153 18.04 -4.94 -13.71
CA GLU A 153 18.98 -5.33 -14.77
C GLU A 153 18.29 -6.12 -15.89
N TYR A 154 17.37 -7.04 -15.58
CA TYR A 154 16.66 -7.82 -16.59
C TYR A 154 15.58 -7.01 -17.31
N ARG A 155 14.93 -6.08 -16.59
CA ARG A 155 14.08 -5.06 -17.23
C ARG A 155 14.88 -4.20 -18.21
N ASP A 156 16.07 -3.75 -17.83
CA ASP A 156 16.93 -2.98 -18.75
C ASP A 156 17.36 -3.82 -19.96
N GLN A 157 17.73 -5.09 -19.76
CA GLN A 157 18.10 -6.01 -20.84
C GLN A 157 16.96 -6.22 -21.85
N THR A 158 15.72 -6.37 -21.37
CA THR A 158 14.52 -6.65 -22.20
C THR A 158 13.78 -5.39 -22.67
N ASP A 159 14.37 -4.22 -22.49
CA ASP A 159 13.73 -2.93 -22.77
C ASP A 159 12.36 -2.75 -22.09
N ASP A 160 12.25 -3.27 -20.86
CA ASP A 160 11.06 -3.34 -19.99
C ASP A 160 9.91 -4.19 -20.54
N GLN A 161 10.14 -4.96 -21.62
CA GLN A 161 9.14 -5.86 -22.19
C GLN A 161 8.71 -6.96 -21.21
N VAL A 162 9.64 -7.47 -20.37
CA VAL A 162 9.31 -8.48 -19.34
C VAL A 162 8.20 -8.03 -18.39
N THR A 163 8.11 -6.72 -18.11
CA THR A 163 7.06 -6.15 -17.25
C THR A 163 5.69 -6.23 -17.93
N VAL A 164 5.63 -5.99 -19.23
CA VAL A 164 4.42 -6.13 -20.04
C VAL A 164 4.01 -7.60 -20.14
N ASP A 165 4.97 -8.47 -20.45
CA ASP A 165 4.73 -9.93 -20.57
C ASP A 165 4.20 -10.53 -19.26
N ALA A 166 4.71 -10.07 -18.11
CA ALA A 166 4.23 -10.47 -16.80
C ALA A 166 2.77 -10.03 -16.56
N ALA A 167 2.42 -8.80 -16.94
CA ALA A 167 1.05 -8.31 -16.82
C ALA A 167 0.07 -9.09 -17.73
N GLU A 168 0.47 -9.37 -18.97
CA GLU A 168 -0.31 -10.20 -19.89
C GLU A 168 -0.46 -11.65 -19.38
N ALA A 169 0.57 -12.18 -18.73
CA ALA A 169 0.48 -13.49 -18.08
C ALA A 169 -0.53 -13.47 -16.93
N ILE A 170 -0.61 -12.40 -16.14
CA ILE A 170 -1.62 -12.28 -15.08
C ILE A 170 -3.03 -12.20 -15.70
N LEU A 171 -3.22 -11.48 -16.81
CA LEU A 171 -4.50 -11.50 -17.54
C LEU A 171 -4.89 -12.92 -17.98
N LYS A 172 -3.90 -13.73 -18.37
CA LYS A 172 -4.11 -15.11 -18.83
C LYS A 172 -4.40 -16.09 -17.69
N TYR A 173 -3.65 -16.05 -16.60
CA TYR A 173 -3.71 -17.04 -15.51
C TYR A 173 -4.49 -16.57 -14.28
N GLY A 174 -4.79 -15.28 -14.20
CA GLY A 174 -5.66 -14.65 -13.20
C GLY A 174 -5.02 -14.34 -11.85
N VAL A 175 -3.82 -14.84 -11.55
CA VAL A 175 -3.16 -14.60 -10.24
C VAL A 175 -1.71 -14.21 -10.46
N GLY A 176 -1.35 -13.01 -10.00
CA GLY A 176 0.02 -12.53 -9.89
C GLY A 176 0.45 -12.35 -8.44
N VAL A 177 1.68 -12.75 -8.12
CA VAL A 177 2.35 -12.42 -6.85
C VAL A 177 3.66 -11.69 -7.17
N LYS A 178 3.86 -10.53 -6.55
CA LYS A 178 4.92 -9.61 -6.95
C LYS A 178 5.84 -9.22 -5.78
N CYS A 179 7.14 -9.39 -6.02
CA CYS A 179 8.19 -8.82 -5.18
C CYS A 179 8.34 -7.30 -5.44
N ALA A 180 8.82 -6.56 -4.44
CA ALA A 180 9.15 -5.14 -4.61
C ALA A 180 10.27 -4.96 -5.65
N THR A 181 10.10 -3.93 -6.49
CA THR A 181 10.98 -3.61 -7.62
C THR A 181 11.46 -2.16 -7.54
N ILE A 182 12.69 -1.88 -7.95
CA ILE A 182 13.22 -0.51 -8.04
C ILE A 182 12.46 0.25 -9.15
N THR A 183 12.03 1.48 -8.88
CA THR A 183 11.75 2.44 -9.95
C THR A 183 12.98 3.35 -10.05
N PRO A 184 13.73 3.33 -11.16
CA PRO A 184 15.01 4.03 -11.23
C PRO A 184 14.82 5.55 -11.26
N ASP A 185 15.64 6.26 -10.50
CA ASP A 185 15.89 7.70 -10.60
C ASP A 185 17.23 7.95 -11.33
N GLU A 186 17.67 9.20 -11.42
CA GLU A 186 18.93 9.58 -12.08
C GLU A 186 20.14 8.83 -11.47
N ALA A 187 20.17 8.70 -10.15
CA ALA A 187 21.25 8.01 -9.44
C ALA A 187 21.26 6.50 -9.76
N ARG A 188 20.09 5.87 -9.88
CA ARG A 188 19.98 4.46 -10.28
C ARG A 188 20.34 4.24 -11.74
N VAL A 189 20.02 5.19 -12.63
CA VAL A 189 20.46 5.14 -14.03
C VAL A 189 21.98 5.11 -14.11
N GLU A 190 22.67 5.96 -13.35
CA GLU A 190 24.13 5.96 -13.29
C GLU A 190 24.70 4.69 -12.63
N GLU A 191 24.14 4.28 -11.47
CA GLU A 191 24.61 3.12 -10.71
C GLU A 191 24.57 1.84 -11.54
N PHE A 192 23.43 1.58 -12.20
CA PHE A 192 23.19 0.35 -12.96
C PHE A 192 23.55 0.49 -14.45
N LYS A 193 23.99 1.68 -14.89
CA LYS A 193 24.30 1.99 -16.29
C LYS A 193 23.12 1.68 -17.22
N LEU A 194 21.93 2.10 -16.81
CA LEU A 194 20.68 1.80 -17.53
C LEU A 194 20.65 2.50 -18.89
N LYS A 195 20.04 1.86 -19.89
CA LYS A 195 19.80 2.44 -21.22
C LYS A 195 18.95 3.71 -21.14
N LYS A 196 18.00 3.75 -20.21
CA LYS A 196 17.16 4.91 -19.89
C LYS A 196 16.50 4.76 -18.52
N MET A 197 15.87 5.83 -18.06
CA MET A 197 15.05 5.82 -16.84
C MET A 197 13.73 5.10 -17.12
N TRP A 198 13.67 3.81 -16.78
CA TRP A 198 12.48 2.97 -16.96
C TRP A 198 11.32 3.40 -16.06
N LYS A 199 10.09 3.19 -16.54
CA LYS A 199 8.88 3.47 -15.75
C LYS A 199 8.75 2.49 -14.59
N SER A 200 7.89 2.84 -13.63
CA SER A 200 7.56 1.95 -12.51
C SER A 200 6.83 0.68 -13.00
N PRO A 201 7.32 -0.53 -12.65
CA PRO A 201 6.62 -1.77 -13.01
C PRO A 201 5.19 -1.84 -12.48
N ASN A 202 4.97 -1.34 -11.26
CA ASN A 202 3.64 -1.26 -10.65
C ASN A 202 2.69 -0.40 -11.49
N GLY A 203 3.18 0.73 -12.02
CA GLY A 203 2.42 1.58 -12.91
C GLY A 203 2.06 0.86 -14.22
N THR A 204 3.03 0.19 -14.85
CA THR A 204 2.82 -0.57 -16.09
C THR A 204 1.80 -1.70 -15.90
N ILE A 205 1.97 -2.53 -14.87
CA ILE A 205 1.06 -3.65 -14.56
C ILE A 205 -0.35 -3.14 -14.29
N ARG A 206 -0.52 -2.10 -13.44
CA ARG A 206 -1.84 -1.51 -13.16
C ARG A 206 -2.51 -0.94 -14.41
N ASN A 207 -1.74 -0.35 -15.31
CA ASN A 207 -2.28 0.20 -16.56
C ASN A 207 -2.79 -0.91 -17.50
N ILE A 208 -2.14 -2.08 -17.50
CA ILE A 208 -2.51 -3.22 -18.35
C ILE A 208 -3.66 -4.01 -17.75
N LEU A 209 -3.59 -4.34 -16.46
CA LEU A 209 -4.65 -5.08 -15.76
C LEU A 209 -5.92 -4.25 -15.56
N GLY A 210 -5.76 -2.94 -15.35
CA GLY A 210 -6.80 -2.11 -14.77
C GLY A 210 -7.11 -2.53 -13.32
N GLY A 211 -8.16 -1.95 -12.75
CA GLY A 211 -8.65 -2.31 -11.43
C GLY A 211 -8.23 -1.38 -10.30
N THR A 212 -8.42 -1.87 -9.07
CA THR A 212 -8.34 -1.10 -7.83
C THR A 212 -7.29 -1.67 -6.91
N VAL A 213 -6.44 -0.83 -6.34
CA VAL A 213 -5.48 -1.25 -5.31
C VAL A 213 -6.15 -1.14 -3.95
N PHE A 214 -6.22 -2.24 -3.21
CA PHE A 214 -6.67 -2.30 -1.84
C PHE A 214 -5.48 -2.52 -0.91
N ARG A 215 -5.36 -1.66 0.09
CA ARG A 215 -4.34 -1.75 1.14
C ARG A 215 -5.01 -2.03 2.47
N GLU A 216 -4.66 -3.16 3.08
CA GLU A 216 -5.20 -3.61 4.36
C GLU A 216 -4.08 -3.83 5.38
N PRO A 217 -4.15 -3.20 6.58
CA PRO A 217 -3.14 -3.36 7.62
C PRO A 217 -3.18 -4.77 8.21
N ILE A 218 -2.01 -5.29 8.52
CA ILE A 218 -1.79 -6.55 9.22
C ILE A 218 -1.75 -6.24 10.72
N ILE A 219 -2.79 -6.64 11.44
CA ILE A 219 -2.93 -6.29 12.86
C ILE A 219 -2.09 -7.25 13.71
N VAL A 220 -1.08 -6.69 14.36
CA VAL A 220 -0.27 -7.35 15.40
C VAL A 220 -0.51 -6.63 16.71
N GLN A 221 -1.06 -7.31 17.71
CA GLN A 221 -1.57 -6.68 18.93
C GLN A 221 -0.48 -6.07 19.80
N LYS A 222 0.70 -6.69 19.87
CA LYS A 222 1.84 -6.20 20.65
C LYS A 222 2.47 -4.94 20.06
N VAL A 223 2.28 -4.68 18.77
CA VAL A 223 2.84 -3.49 18.11
C VAL A 223 1.99 -2.27 18.49
N PRO A 224 2.57 -1.24 19.13
CA PRO A 224 1.83 -0.04 19.48
C PRO A 224 1.32 0.67 18.23
N LYS A 225 0.04 1.04 18.26
CA LYS A 225 -0.60 1.82 17.20
C LYS A 225 -0.41 3.30 17.50
N ALA A 226 -0.09 4.10 16.48
CA ALA A 226 0.01 5.56 16.65
C ALA A 226 -1.37 6.19 16.92
N VAL A 227 -2.44 5.54 16.45
CA VAL A 227 -3.83 5.87 16.78
C VAL A 227 -4.42 4.71 17.60
N PRO A 228 -4.39 4.78 18.95
CA PRO A 228 -4.75 3.65 19.81
C PRO A 228 -6.19 3.13 19.63
N GLY A 229 -7.13 3.99 19.21
CA GLY A 229 -8.53 3.62 19.00
C GLY A 229 -8.75 2.64 17.85
N TRP A 230 -7.81 2.53 16.91
CA TRP A 230 -7.91 1.67 15.73
C TRP A 230 -7.74 0.19 16.11
N THR A 231 -8.84 -0.44 16.47
CA THR A 231 -8.89 -1.84 16.93
C THR A 231 -9.32 -2.81 15.83
N LYS A 232 -9.96 -2.30 14.77
CA LYS A 232 -10.37 -3.03 13.56
C LYS A 232 -9.65 -2.45 12.34
N PRO A 233 -9.43 -3.23 11.27
CA PRO A 233 -8.67 -2.76 10.11
C PRO A 233 -9.40 -1.63 9.38
N ILE A 234 -8.64 -0.68 8.83
CA ILE A 234 -9.14 0.32 7.86
C ILE A 234 -8.56 -0.09 6.51
N ILE A 235 -9.42 -0.45 5.57
CA ILE A 235 -8.99 -0.85 4.23
C ILE A 235 -9.04 0.39 3.33
N VAL A 236 -7.95 0.72 2.66
CA VAL A 236 -7.90 1.82 1.70
C VAL A 236 -8.00 1.25 0.29
N GLY A 237 -9.11 1.53 -0.40
CA GLY A 237 -9.24 1.32 -1.83
C GLY A 237 -8.76 2.57 -2.58
N ARG A 238 -7.65 2.47 -3.30
CA ARG A 238 -7.08 3.56 -4.11
C ARG A 238 -7.48 3.38 -5.57
N HIS A 239 -8.04 4.44 -6.16
CA HIS A 239 -8.23 4.52 -7.60
C HIS A 239 -6.91 4.74 -8.32
N ALA A 240 -6.24 3.68 -8.76
CA ALA A 240 -4.89 3.76 -9.33
C ALA A 240 -4.88 4.17 -10.82
N PHE A 241 -5.68 5.18 -11.22
CA PHE A 241 -5.75 5.69 -12.59
C PHE A 241 -6.02 7.20 -12.62
N GLY A 242 -5.48 7.89 -13.64
CA GLY A 242 -5.81 9.29 -13.91
C GLY A 242 -5.35 10.25 -12.80
N ASP A 243 -6.08 11.35 -12.65
CA ASP A 243 -5.83 12.42 -11.69
C ASP A 243 -4.37 12.96 -11.80
N GLN A 244 -3.74 13.33 -10.68
CA GLN A 244 -2.36 13.86 -10.64
C GLN A 244 -1.33 12.91 -11.26
N TYR A 245 -1.60 11.60 -11.32
CA TYR A 245 -0.62 10.61 -11.80
C TYR A 245 -0.61 10.49 -13.34
N ARG A 246 -1.52 11.19 -14.01
CA ARG A 246 -1.56 11.35 -15.47
C ARG A 246 -1.88 12.80 -15.87
N SER A 247 -1.49 13.75 -15.03
CA SER A 247 -1.64 15.17 -15.34
C SER A 247 -0.57 15.65 -16.31
N THR A 248 -0.84 16.78 -16.94
CA THR A 248 0.15 17.59 -17.64
C THR A 248 0.32 18.89 -16.88
N ASP A 249 1.56 19.23 -16.53
CA ASP A 249 1.92 20.43 -15.79
C ASP A 249 2.94 21.28 -16.55
N ILE A 250 2.95 22.58 -16.25
CA ILE A 250 3.84 23.56 -16.86
C ILE A 250 4.37 24.53 -15.82
N VAL A 251 5.61 24.99 -16.01
CA VAL A 251 6.12 26.21 -15.39
C VAL A 251 5.82 27.38 -16.32
N VAL A 252 5.12 28.39 -15.82
CA VAL A 252 4.77 29.61 -16.54
C VAL A 252 5.86 30.65 -16.24
N PRO A 253 6.65 31.10 -17.24
CA PRO A 253 7.80 31.96 -16.97
C PRO A 253 7.43 33.44 -16.81
N GLU A 254 6.29 33.89 -17.33
CA GLU A 254 5.89 35.30 -17.37
C GLU A 254 4.36 35.49 -17.41
N ALA A 255 3.90 36.74 -17.51
CA ALA A 255 2.47 37.03 -17.58
C ALA A 255 1.82 36.43 -18.85
N GLY A 256 0.65 35.83 -18.71
CA GLY A 256 -0.03 35.14 -19.82
C GLY A 256 -1.34 34.50 -19.43
N LYS A 257 -2.13 34.08 -20.44
CA LYS A 257 -3.42 33.41 -20.24
C LYS A 257 -3.23 31.88 -20.25
N LEU A 258 -3.82 31.20 -19.27
CA LEU A 258 -3.96 29.75 -19.24
C LEU A 258 -5.41 29.37 -19.49
N GLU A 259 -5.61 28.50 -20.48
CA GLU A 259 -6.92 28.03 -20.93
C GLU A 259 -6.97 26.50 -20.96
N LEU A 260 -8.17 25.94 -20.75
CA LEU A 260 -8.48 24.53 -20.94
C LEU A 260 -9.43 24.40 -22.13
N VAL A 261 -8.96 23.77 -23.20
CA VAL A 261 -9.71 23.61 -24.45
C VAL A 261 -10.11 22.15 -24.64
N TYR A 262 -11.41 21.88 -24.77
CA TYR A 262 -11.96 20.59 -25.14
C TYR A 262 -12.55 20.66 -26.54
N THR A 263 -12.00 19.87 -27.46
CA THR A 263 -12.46 19.77 -28.85
C THR A 263 -13.14 18.42 -29.05
N PRO A 264 -14.46 18.36 -29.28
CA PRO A 264 -15.14 17.11 -29.59
C PRO A 264 -14.67 16.50 -30.92
N ASP A 265 -14.56 15.18 -30.99
CA ASP A 265 -14.26 14.47 -32.26
C ASP A 265 -15.37 14.67 -33.30
N ASP A 266 -16.62 14.80 -32.83
CA ASP A 266 -17.75 15.17 -33.64
C ASP A 266 -17.58 16.63 -34.11
N LYS A 267 -17.10 16.78 -35.35
CA LYS A 267 -16.83 18.07 -35.99
C LYS A 267 -18.05 18.98 -36.10
N SER A 268 -19.26 18.49 -35.88
CA SER A 268 -20.47 19.32 -35.81
C SER A 268 -20.61 20.09 -34.48
N LYS A 269 -19.89 19.68 -33.44
CA LYS A 269 -19.91 20.30 -32.12
C LYS A 269 -18.77 21.31 -31.97
N GLN A 270 -19.06 22.43 -31.32
CA GLN A 270 -18.07 23.48 -31.11
C GLN A 270 -17.10 23.11 -29.98
N PRO A 271 -15.80 23.46 -30.10
CA PRO A 271 -14.87 23.37 -28.99
C PRO A 271 -15.33 24.21 -27.80
N THR A 272 -15.10 23.70 -26.60
CA THR A 272 -15.29 24.45 -25.36
C THR A 272 -13.94 25.02 -24.94
N ASN A 273 -13.85 26.34 -24.78
CA ASN A 273 -12.68 27.02 -24.23
C ASN A 273 -13.02 27.60 -22.85
N LEU A 274 -12.32 27.16 -21.82
CA LEU A 274 -12.49 27.61 -20.45
C LEU A 274 -11.23 28.34 -20.01
N GLU A 275 -11.36 29.63 -19.68
CA GLU A 275 -10.28 30.36 -19.03
C GLU A 275 -10.04 29.80 -17.63
N VAL A 276 -8.82 29.34 -17.37
CA VAL A 276 -8.40 28.84 -16.06
C VAL A 276 -7.91 30.00 -15.20
N PHE A 277 -6.93 30.76 -15.73
CA PHE A 277 -6.32 31.88 -15.02
C PHE A 277 -5.55 32.81 -15.97
N HIS A 278 -5.40 34.07 -15.59
CA HIS A 278 -4.51 35.02 -16.27
C HIS A 278 -3.35 35.40 -15.34
N PHE A 279 -2.18 34.81 -15.57
CA PHE A 279 -0.95 35.06 -14.84
C PHE A 279 -0.45 36.51 -15.02
N LYS A 280 -0.05 37.15 -13.92
CA LYS A 280 0.57 38.48 -13.93
C LYS A 280 2.10 38.45 -13.80
N GLY A 281 2.67 37.25 -13.74
CA GLY A 281 4.09 36.96 -13.56
C GLY A 281 4.32 35.45 -13.50
N PRO A 282 5.52 34.98 -13.11
CA PRO A 282 5.85 33.56 -13.09
C PRO A 282 4.90 32.73 -12.21
N GLY A 283 4.64 31.48 -12.58
CA GLY A 283 3.74 30.57 -11.87
C GLY A 283 3.80 29.13 -12.36
N VAL A 284 2.80 28.33 -12.01
CA VAL A 284 2.64 26.94 -12.46
C VAL A 284 1.20 26.66 -12.84
N GLY A 285 0.99 25.77 -13.81
CA GLY A 285 -0.32 25.32 -14.25
C GLY A 285 -0.37 23.79 -14.32
N LEU A 286 -1.55 23.21 -14.11
CA LEU A 286 -1.76 21.77 -14.19
C LEU A 286 -3.16 21.46 -14.74
N ALA A 287 -3.25 20.45 -15.61
CA ALA A 287 -4.50 19.85 -16.06
C ALA A 287 -4.48 18.35 -15.80
N MET A 288 -5.60 17.80 -15.34
CA MET A 288 -5.76 16.36 -15.08
C MET A 288 -7.13 15.88 -15.58
N TYR A 289 -7.28 14.56 -15.72
CA TYR A 289 -8.50 13.94 -16.21
C TYR A 289 -8.76 12.59 -15.55
N ASN A 290 -10.00 12.13 -15.67
CA ASN A 290 -10.39 10.76 -15.41
C ASN A 290 -11.46 10.32 -16.42
N THR A 291 -11.80 9.03 -16.44
CA THR A 291 -12.84 8.50 -17.33
C THR A 291 -13.99 7.91 -16.53
N LYS A 292 -15.22 8.05 -17.04
CA LYS A 292 -16.40 7.47 -16.39
C LYS A 292 -16.29 5.95 -16.24
N GLN A 293 -15.70 5.27 -17.22
CA GLN A 293 -15.46 3.83 -17.17
C GLN A 293 -14.55 3.48 -15.98
N SER A 294 -13.41 4.15 -15.86
CA SER A 294 -12.46 3.89 -14.77
C SER A 294 -13.07 4.15 -13.38
N ILE A 295 -13.90 5.18 -13.24
CA ILE A 295 -14.65 5.48 -12.00
C ILE A 295 -15.69 4.40 -11.70
N THR A 296 -16.39 3.91 -12.74
CA THR A 296 -17.39 2.84 -12.62
C THR A 296 -16.73 1.55 -12.15
N ASP A 297 -15.61 1.19 -12.76
CA ASP A 297 -14.80 0.02 -12.43
C ASP A 297 -14.31 0.05 -10.98
N PHE A 298 -13.85 1.22 -10.53
CA PHE A 298 -13.45 1.44 -9.14
C PHE A 298 -14.59 1.27 -8.14
N ALA A 299 -15.78 1.78 -8.47
CA ALA A 299 -16.97 1.62 -7.65
C ALA A 299 -17.37 0.14 -7.53
N GLN A 300 -17.38 -0.58 -8.65
CA GLN A 300 -17.70 -2.01 -8.70
C GLN A 300 -16.75 -2.83 -7.82
N SER A 301 -15.43 -2.64 -7.96
CA SER A 301 -14.45 -3.31 -7.11
C SER A 301 -14.65 -2.99 -5.62
N SER A 302 -14.93 -1.72 -5.30
CA SER A 302 -15.11 -1.27 -3.91
C SER A 302 -16.35 -1.90 -3.25
N PHE A 303 -17.49 -1.95 -3.96
CA PHE A 303 -18.72 -2.58 -3.44
C PHE A 303 -18.57 -4.10 -3.29
N LYS A 304 -17.91 -4.78 -4.23
CA LYS A 304 -17.64 -6.21 -4.15
C LYS A 304 -16.77 -6.54 -2.94
N LEU A 305 -15.69 -5.78 -2.69
CA LEU A 305 -14.83 -5.99 -1.53
C LEU A 305 -15.58 -5.75 -0.22
N ALA A 306 -16.42 -4.71 -0.16
CA ALA A 306 -17.26 -4.43 1.00
C ALA A 306 -18.21 -5.58 1.34
N ILE A 307 -18.82 -6.21 0.33
CA ILE A 307 -19.66 -7.41 0.49
C ILE A 307 -18.83 -8.60 0.95
N GLU A 308 -17.68 -8.86 0.32
CA GLU A 308 -16.81 -9.99 0.67
C GLU A 308 -16.35 -9.91 2.12
N LYS A 309 -15.88 -8.74 2.53
CA LYS A 309 -15.37 -8.48 3.89
C LYS A 309 -16.48 -8.21 4.90
N LYS A 310 -17.73 -8.04 4.44
CA LYS A 310 -18.89 -7.61 5.24
C LYS A 310 -18.59 -6.33 6.03
N LEU A 311 -18.02 -5.33 5.36
CA LEU A 311 -17.65 -4.05 5.93
C LEU A 311 -18.42 -2.91 5.27
N PRO A 312 -18.77 -1.84 6.02
CA PRO A 312 -19.33 -0.64 5.41
C PRO A 312 -18.29 0.06 4.52
N LEU A 313 -18.77 0.79 3.52
CA LEU A 313 -17.97 1.47 2.50
C LEU A 313 -18.18 2.98 2.56
N TYR A 314 -17.08 3.73 2.64
CA TYR A 314 -17.08 5.18 2.49
C TYR A 314 -16.36 5.56 1.21
N MET A 315 -16.95 6.39 0.37
CA MET A 315 -16.27 7.04 -0.75
C MET A 315 -16.11 8.52 -0.45
N SER A 316 -14.91 9.07 -0.59
CA SER A 316 -14.68 10.48 -0.25
C SER A 316 -14.11 11.31 -1.38
N THR A 317 -14.60 12.56 -1.46
CA THR A 317 -14.19 13.55 -2.46
C THR A 317 -14.22 14.96 -1.88
N LYS A 318 -13.92 15.98 -2.70
CA LYS A 318 -14.12 17.40 -2.40
C LYS A 318 -15.13 18.02 -3.37
N ASN A 319 -16.27 17.34 -3.60
CA ASN A 319 -17.28 17.74 -4.59
C ASN A 319 -17.98 19.08 -4.33
N THR A 320 -17.91 19.63 -3.11
CA THR A 320 -18.40 20.99 -2.83
C THR A 320 -17.57 22.06 -3.53
N ILE A 321 -16.28 21.77 -3.81
CA ILE A 321 -15.35 22.61 -4.55
C ILE A 321 -15.28 22.17 -6.01
N LEU A 322 -14.97 20.90 -6.24
CA LEU A 322 -14.83 20.32 -7.59
C LEU A 322 -16.16 19.78 -8.10
N LYS A 323 -17.15 20.66 -8.29
CA LYS A 323 -18.54 20.26 -8.57
C LYS A 323 -18.71 19.36 -9.80
N GLY A 324 -18.01 19.67 -10.89
CA GLY A 324 -18.04 18.86 -12.11
C GLY A 324 -17.20 17.59 -11.96
N TYR A 325 -15.92 17.74 -11.59
CA TYR A 325 -14.97 16.62 -11.52
C TYR A 325 -15.37 15.62 -10.45
N ASP A 326 -15.41 16.02 -9.17
CA ASP A 326 -15.71 15.13 -8.04
C ASP A 326 -17.21 14.81 -7.91
N GLY A 327 -18.08 15.63 -8.49
CA GLY A 327 -19.50 15.32 -8.64
C GLY A 327 -19.72 14.05 -9.47
N GLN A 328 -18.97 13.89 -10.58
CA GLN A 328 -19.03 12.69 -11.41
C GLN A 328 -18.73 11.41 -10.63
N TRP A 329 -17.79 11.45 -9.67
CA TRP A 329 -17.46 10.31 -8.80
C TRP A 329 -18.61 9.97 -7.87
N LYS A 330 -19.10 10.98 -7.13
CA LYS A 330 -20.21 10.83 -6.19
C LYS A 330 -21.45 10.26 -6.88
N ASP A 331 -21.83 10.84 -8.00
CA ASP A 331 -23.03 10.44 -8.73
C ASP A 331 -22.89 9.03 -9.31
N THR A 332 -21.70 8.67 -9.83
CA THR A 332 -21.44 7.33 -10.37
C THR A 332 -21.50 6.26 -9.28
N PHE A 333 -20.84 6.47 -8.13
CA PHE A 333 -20.92 5.53 -7.01
C PHE A 333 -22.34 5.38 -6.48
N GLN A 334 -23.06 6.50 -6.30
CA GLN A 334 -24.44 6.48 -5.81
C GLN A 334 -25.36 5.71 -6.75
N GLN A 335 -25.27 5.98 -8.07
CA GLN A 335 -26.06 5.28 -9.07
C GLN A 335 -25.82 3.76 -9.04
N ILE A 336 -24.56 3.33 -8.96
CA ILE A 336 -24.21 1.91 -8.91
C ILE A 336 -24.71 1.27 -7.62
N TYR A 337 -24.56 1.95 -6.48
CA TYR A 337 -25.08 1.47 -5.20
C TYR A 337 -26.58 1.22 -5.27
N ASP A 338 -27.36 2.25 -5.64
CA ASP A 338 -28.82 2.20 -5.64
C ASP A 338 -29.36 1.15 -6.63
N THR A 339 -28.69 0.95 -7.76
CA THR A 339 -29.17 0.05 -8.82
C THR A 339 -28.71 -1.40 -8.67
N GLN A 340 -27.57 -1.67 -8.02
CA GLN A 340 -26.94 -3.00 -8.05
C GLN A 340 -26.61 -3.57 -6.67
N TYR A 341 -26.26 -2.74 -5.69
CA TYR A 341 -25.64 -3.24 -4.45
C TYR A 341 -26.46 -3.00 -3.18
N LYS A 342 -27.38 -2.03 -3.19
CA LYS A 342 -28.16 -1.62 -2.01
C LYS A 342 -28.85 -2.79 -1.31
N ALA A 343 -29.57 -3.63 -2.06
CA ALA A 343 -30.28 -4.78 -1.48
C ALA A 343 -29.33 -5.74 -0.75
N LYS A 344 -28.14 -6.00 -1.31
CA LYS A 344 -27.15 -6.88 -0.69
C LYS A 344 -26.48 -6.25 0.53
N PHE A 345 -26.27 -4.95 0.51
CA PHE A 345 -25.75 -4.21 1.67
C PHE A 345 -26.74 -4.24 2.83
N GLU A 346 -28.03 -4.01 2.56
CA GLU A 346 -29.10 -4.09 3.54
C GLU A 346 -29.24 -5.50 4.13
N GLU A 347 -29.18 -6.55 3.30
CA GLU A 347 -29.18 -7.96 3.73
C GLU A 347 -28.02 -8.28 4.70
N LEU A 348 -26.84 -7.72 4.44
CA LEU A 348 -25.63 -7.94 5.25
C LEU A 348 -25.52 -6.99 6.45
N GLY A 349 -26.42 -6.01 6.59
CA GLY A 349 -26.37 -5.02 7.67
C GLY A 349 -25.20 -4.03 7.55
N ILE A 350 -24.69 -3.80 6.33
CA ILE A 350 -23.64 -2.83 6.02
C ILE A 350 -24.21 -1.67 5.19
N TRP A 351 -23.49 -0.56 5.08
CA TRP A 351 -23.95 0.63 4.35
C TRP A 351 -22.86 1.21 3.45
N TYR A 352 -23.31 2.02 2.49
CA TYR A 352 -22.46 2.89 1.69
C TYR A 352 -22.77 4.35 2.03
N GLU A 353 -21.73 5.18 2.15
CA GLU A 353 -21.89 6.62 2.34
C GLU A 353 -20.83 7.40 1.55
N HIS A 354 -21.24 8.48 0.88
CA HIS A 354 -20.31 9.50 0.39
C HIS A 354 -20.01 10.51 1.50
N ARG A 355 -18.74 10.89 1.66
CA ARG A 355 -18.32 11.95 2.59
C ARG A 355 -17.36 12.94 1.95
N LEU A 356 -17.32 14.16 2.47
CA LEU A 356 -16.21 15.07 2.15
C LEU A 356 -14.92 14.54 2.75
N ILE A 357 -13.81 14.65 2.03
CA ILE A 357 -12.52 14.08 2.45
C ILE A 357 -12.08 14.58 3.83
N ASP A 358 -12.27 15.87 4.14
CA ASP A 358 -11.87 16.48 5.41
C ASP A 358 -12.66 15.88 6.60
N ASP A 359 -13.97 15.67 6.41
CA ASP A 359 -14.83 15.02 7.40
C ASP A 359 -14.46 13.54 7.53
N MET A 360 -14.15 12.88 6.41
CA MET A 360 -13.78 11.47 6.39
C MET A 360 -12.47 11.22 7.13
N VAL A 361 -11.42 12.02 6.92
CA VAL A 361 -10.14 11.85 7.64
C VAL A 361 -10.28 12.20 9.13
N ALA A 362 -11.12 13.19 9.48
CA ALA A 362 -11.42 13.49 10.87
C ALA A 362 -12.19 12.35 11.57
N GLN A 363 -13.16 11.76 10.88
CA GLN A 363 -13.88 10.57 11.36
C GLN A 363 -12.93 9.38 11.48
N MET A 364 -12.03 9.20 10.50
CA MET A 364 -11.11 8.07 10.46
C MET A 364 -10.26 8.02 11.73
N ILE A 365 -9.63 9.14 12.11
CA ILE A 365 -8.82 9.24 13.32
C ILE A 365 -9.63 8.97 14.60
N LYS A 366 -10.91 9.37 14.64
CA LYS A 366 -11.79 9.19 15.81
C LYS A 366 -12.47 7.82 15.86
N SER A 367 -12.41 7.04 14.79
CA SER A 367 -13.10 5.76 14.67
C SER A 367 -12.38 4.62 15.40
N SER A 368 -13.01 3.45 15.45
CA SER A 368 -12.35 2.19 15.84
C SER A 368 -11.80 1.39 14.65
N GLY A 369 -11.85 1.95 13.43
CA GLY A 369 -11.67 1.24 12.18
C GLY A 369 -12.85 0.34 11.82
N GLY A 370 -12.63 -0.67 10.97
CA GLY A 370 -13.64 -1.66 10.57
C GLY A 370 -14.51 -1.22 9.39
N TYR A 371 -13.91 -0.60 8.39
CA TYR A 371 -14.59 -0.14 7.18
C TYR A 371 -13.60 0.01 6.02
N ILE A 372 -14.14 0.22 4.81
CA ILE A 372 -13.38 0.48 3.60
C ILE A 372 -13.49 1.95 3.23
N MET A 373 -12.38 2.57 2.85
CA MET A 373 -12.28 3.92 2.30
C MET A 373 -11.92 3.85 0.82
N ALA A 374 -12.91 4.07 -0.06
CA ALA A 374 -12.69 4.28 -1.48
C ALA A 374 -12.23 5.73 -1.71
N LEU A 375 -10.96 5.89 -2.06
CA LEU A 375 -10.27 7.15 -2.23
C LEU A 375 -9.82 7.34 -3.68
N LYS A 376 -9.89 8.59 -4.15
CA LYS A 376 -9.26 9.01 -5.41
C LYS A 376 -7.76 8.75 -5.38
N ASN A 377 -7.10 8.84 -6.53
CA ASN A 377 -5.73 8.34 -6.68
C ASN A 377 -4.75 8.93 -5.64
N TYR A 378 -4.73 10.27 -5.54
CA TYR A 378 -3.83 10.97 -4.61
C TYR A 378 -4.20 10.74 -3.14
N ASP A 379 -5.47 10.87 -2.79
CA ASP A 379 -5.94 10.65 -1.41
C ASP A 379 -5.65 9.21 -0.97
N GLY A 380 -5.85 8.23 -1.84
CA GLY A 380 -5.57 6.83 -1.59
C GLY A 380 -4.10 6.53 -1.38
N ASP A 381 -3.21 7.20 -2.13
CA ASP A 381 -1.76 7.08 -1.94
C ASP A 381 -1.36 7.58 -0.54
N VAL A 382 -1.66 8.84 -0.24
CA VAL A 382 -1.28 9.50 1.02
C VAL A 382 -1.93 8.80 2.23
N GLN A 383 -3.23 8.50 2.14
CA GLN A 383 -3.96 7.96 3.29
C GLN A 383 -3.58 6.52 3.58
N SER A 384 -3.15 5.75 2.57
CA SER A 384 -2.68 4.39 2.80
C SER A 384 -1.41 4.33 3.65
N ASP A 385 -0.49 5.28 3.48
CA ASP A 385 0.73 5.37 4.29
C ASP A 385 0.40 5.81 5.73
N VAL A 386 -0.53 6.76 5.89
CA VAL A 386 -1.02 7.18 7.21
C VAL A 386 -1.70 6.02 7.94
N VAL A 387 -2.51 5.22 7.24
CA VAL A 387 -3.14 4.02 7.83
C VAL A 387 -2.07 3.02 8.22
N ALA A 388 -1.15 2.67 7.32
CA ALA A 388 -0.06 1.73 7.61
C ALA A 388 0.77 2.14 8.83
N GLN A 389 1.19 3.40 8.90
CA GLN A 389 1.94 3.91 10.05
C GLN A 389 1.09 3.98 11.31
N GLY A 390 -0.21 4.28 11.19
CA GLY A 390 -1.14 4.30 12.31
C GLY A 390 -1.36 2.93 12.94
N PHE A 391 -1.25 1.85 12.14
CA PHE A 391 -1.24 0.45 12.62
C PHE A 391 0.16 -0.07 13.00
N GLY A 392 1.19 0.77 12.94
CA GLY A 392 2.49 0.54 13.58
C GLY A 392 3.70 0.52 12.64
N SER A 393 3.59 -0.05 11.44
CA SER A 393 4.70 -0.15 10.49
C SER A 393 4.22 -0.30 9.05
N LEU A 394 4.92 0.32 8.09
CA LEU A 394 4.73 0.08 6.65
C LEU A 394 4.92 -1.41 6.27
N GLY A 395 5.72 -2.15 7.04
CA GLY A 395 5.92 -3.59 6.86
C GLY A 395 4.71 -4.45 7.26
N LEU A 396 3.69 -3.85 7.87
CA LEU A 396 2.44 -4.49 8.30
C LEU A 396 1.27 -4.05 7.41
N MET A 397 1.49 -3.97 6.10
CA MET A 397 0.47 -3.58 5.13
C MET A 397 0.51 -4.54 3.93
N SER A 398 -0.66 -5.09 3.60
CA SER A 398 -0.87 -5.86 2.37
C SER A 398 -1.30 -4.93 1.23
N SER A 399 -1.05 -5.33 -0.02
CA SER A 399 -1.46 -4.58 -1.21
C SER A 399 -1.97 -5.56 -2.27
N GLU A 400 -3.20 -5.34 -2.73
CA GLU A 400 -3.90 -6.21 -3.68
C GLU A 400 -4.54 -5.36 -4.78
N LEU A 401 -4.11 -5.54 -6.02
CA LEU A 401 -4.78 -5.01 -7.20
C LEU A 401 -5.81 -6.02 -7.69
N VAL A 402 -7.08 -5.63 -7.70
CA VAL A 402 -8.19 -6.50 -8.14
C VAL A 402 -8.92 -5.89 -9.33
N THR A 403 -9.15 -6.68 -10.36
CA THR A 403 -9.89 -6.25 -11.55
C THR A 403 -11.39 -6.02 -11.25
N PRO A 404 -12.10 -5.21 -12.05
CA PRO A 404 -13.50 -4.86 -11.77
C PRO A 404 -14.45 -6.05 -11.79
N ASP A 405 -14.16 -7.07 -12.59
CA ASP A 405 -14.93 -8.32 -12.63
C ASP A 405 -14.69 -9.20 -11.39
N GLY A 406 -13.62 -8.95 -10.63
CA GLY A 406 -13.22 -9.70 -9.44
C GLY A 406 -12.55 -11.04 -9.76
N LYS A 407 -12.11 -11.26 -11.01
CA LYS A 407 -11.56 -12.55 -11.46
C LYS A 407 -10.03 -12.60 -11.48
N ILE A 408 -9.38 -11.43 -11.46
CA ILE A 408 -7.93 -11.32 -11.56
C ILE A 408 -7.41 -10.53 -10.36
N ILE A 409 -6.31 -11.02 -9.77
CA ILE A 409 -5.58 -10.37 -8.70
C ILE A 409 -4.10 -10.24 -9.04
N GLU A 410 -3.50 -9.14 -8.63
CA GLU A 410 -2.06 -9.04 -8.41
C GLU A 410 -1.82 -8.64 -6.96
N SER A 411 -1.02 -9.41 -6.23
CA SER A 411 -0.69 -9.11 -4.83
C SER A 411 0.79 -8.81 -4.67
N GLU A 412 1.09 -7.68 -4.02
CA GLU A 412 2.43 -7.18 -3.80
C GLU A 412 2.68 -6.84 -2.32
N ALA A 413 3.95 -6.79 -1.94
CA ALA A 413 4.36 -6.15 -0.70
C ALA A 413 4.14 -4.63 -0.82
N ALA A 414 3.54 -3.98 0.19
CA ALA A 414 3.27 -2.55 0.16
C ALA A 414 4.55 -1.67 0.31
N HIS A 415 5.64 -2.23 0.81
CA HIS A 415 6.91 -1.53 1.03
C HIS A 415 7.85 -1.62 -0.19
N GLY A 416 8.85 -0.73 -0.23
CA GLY A 416 9.91 -0.76 -1.25
C GLY A 416 10.95 -1.88 -1.05
N THR A 417 12.06 -1.79 -1.78
CA THR A 417 13.09 -2.84 -1.89
C THR A 417 14.11 -2.88 -0.73
N VAL A 418 14.01 -1.92 0.19
CA VAL A 418 14.84 -1.79 1.40
C VAL A 418 16.35 -1.68 1.07
N THR A 419 16.71 -0.81 0.13
CA THR A 419 18.08 -0.55 -0.33
C THR A 419 19.11 -0.42 0.80
N ARG A 420 18.78 0.29 1.88
CA ARG A 420 19.70 0.47 3.02
C ARG A 420 20.15 -0.87 3.60
N HIS A 421 19.24 -1.83 3.77
CA HIS A 421 19.59 -3.16 4.28
C HIS A 421 20.35 -3.97 3.22
N TYR A 422 20.01 -3.81 1.95
CA TYR A 422 20.75 -4.45 0.87
C TYR A 422 22.23 -4.02 0.84
N ARG A 423 22.53 -2.74 1.05
CA ARG A 423 23.94 -2.27 1.12
C ARG A 423 24.70 -2.87 2.28
N GLU A 424 24.06 -3.10 3.42
CA GLU A 424 24.68 -3.79 4.55
C GLU A 424 24.87 -5.29 4.26
N HIS A 425 23.89 -5.93 3.62
CA HIS A 425 24.01 -7.30 3.15
C HIS A 425 25.17 -7.48 2.15
N GLN A 426 25.34 -6.56 1.19
CA GLN A 426 26.45 -6.58 0.23
C GLN A 426 27.83 -6.50 0.91
N LYS A 427 27.92 -5.90 2.10
CA LYS A 427 29.15 -5.83 2.91
C LYS A 427 29.35 -7.06 3.80
N GLY A 428 28.40 -7.99 3.84
CA GLY A 428 28.38 -9.13 4.76
C GLY A 428 27.92 -8.79 6.17
N ASN A 429 27.33 -7.61 6.40
CA ASN A 429 26.83 -7.21 7.70
C ASN A 429 25.44 -7.82 7.99
N GLU A 430 25.10 -7.92 9.28
CA GLU A 430 23.79 -8.38 9.73
C GLU A 430 22.65 -7.48 9.22
N THR A 431 21.53 -8.09 8.82
CA THR A 431 20.29 -7.38 8.47
C THR A 431 19.11 -7.96 9.22
N SER A 432 18.15 -7.09 9.58
CA SER A 432 16.88 -7.47 10.18
C SER A 432 15.77 -6.72 9.45
N THR A 433 15.37 -7.28 8.32
CA THR A 433 14.35 -6.76 7.41
C THR A 433 13.06 -7.52 7.64
N ASN A 434 11.97 -6.81 7.89
CA ASN A 434 10.64 -7.39 8.03
C ASN A 434 10.19 -8.06 6.72
N SER A 435 9.81 -9.33 6.78
CA SER A 435 9.35 -10.11 5.64
C SER A 435 7.84 -10.40 5.65
N ILE A 436 7.09 -9.90 6.65
CA ILE A 436 5.66 -10.18 6.84
C ILE A 436 4.87 -9.76 5.60
N ALA A 437 5.01 -8.53 5.10
CA ALA A 437 4.29 -8.09 3.91
C ALA A 437 4.64 -8.91 2.65
N SER A 438 5.88 -9.39 2.52
CA SER A 438 6.29 -10.27 1.40
C SER A 438 5.68 -11.66 1.51
N ILE A 439 5.56 -12.21 2.73
CA ILE A 439 4.80 -13.45 2.98
C ILE A 439 3.33 -13.24 2.66
N TYR A 440 2.76 -12.11 3.07
CA TYR A 440 1.36 -11.78 2.82
C TYR A 440 1.06 -11.69 1.32
N ALA A 441 1.94 -11.09 0.52
CA ALA A 441 1.79 -11.06 -0.94
C ALA A 441 1.58 -12.47 -1.55
N TRP A 442 2.38 -13.45 -1.13
CA TRP A 442 2.17 -14.85 -1.51
C TRP A 442 0.83 -15.39 -1.00
N THR A 443 0.54 -15.25 0.30
CA THR A 443 -0.69 -15.81 0.88
C THR A 443 -1.96 -15.24 0.26
N ARG A 444 -2.00 -13.95 -0.09
CA ARG A 444 -3.16 -13.32 -0.72
C ARG A 444 -3.42 -13.86 -2.11
N GLY A 445 -2.36 -14.00 -2.93
CA GLY A 445 -2.44 -14.69 -4.22
C GLY A 445 -2.92 -16.14 -4.08
N LEU A 446 -2.40 -16.89 -3.12
CA LEU A 446 -2.79 -18.28 -2.86
C LEU A 446 -4.25 -18.40 -2.37
N LYS A 447 -4.72 -17.51 -1.50
CA LYS A 447 -6.12 -17.47 -1.05
C LYS A 447 -7.07 -17.19 -2.21
N PHE A 448 -6.70 -16.25 -3.08
CA PHE A 448 -7.49 -15.94 -4.25
C PHE A 448 -7.57 -17.15 -5.20
N ALA A 449 -6.42 -17.77 -5.50
CA ALA A 449 -6.38 -19.00 -6.29
C ALA A 449 -7.22 -20.12 -5.66
N GLY A 450 -7.10 -20.32 -4.34
CA GLY A 450 -7.85 -21.33 -3.61
C GLY A 450 -9.36 -21.11 -3.66
N LYS A 451 -9.83 -19.88 -3.44
CA LYS A 451 -11.25 -19.52 -3.55
C LYS A 451 -11.78 -19.73 -4.97
N ARG A 452 -11.04 -19.28 -5.98
CA ARG A 452 -11.42 -19.42 -7.39
C ARG A 452 -11.55 -20.90 -7.79
N ASP A 453 -10.64 -21.74 -7.29
CA ASP A 453 -10.50 -23.14 -7.69
C ASP A 453 -11.24 -24.11 -6.74
N GLY A 454 -11.95 -23.59 -5.72
CA GLY A 454 -12.63 -24.40 -4.69
C GLY A 454 -11.68 -25.23 -3.82
N ASN A 455 -10.42 -24.80 -3.68
CA ASN A 455 -9.38 -25.49 -2.94
C ASN A 455 -9.25 -24.94 -1.50
N GLU A 456 -10.13 -25.40 -0.61
CA GLU A 456 -10.16 -24.98 0.79
C GLU A 456 -8.86 -25.28 1.55
N ARG A 457 -8.15 -26.36 1.18
CA ARG A 457 -6.86 -26.69 1.80
C ARG A 457 -5.79 -25.64 1.49
N LEU A 458 -5.79 -25.09 0.28
CA LEU A 458 -4.91 -23.99 -0.10
C LEU A 458 -5.26 -22.69 0.65
N VAL A 459 -6.55 -22.39 0.79
CA VAL A 459 -7.03 -21.24 1.57
C VAL A 459 -6.60 -21.37 3.04
N GLN A 460 -6.80 -22.56 3.65
CA GLN A 460 -6.40 -22.83 5.02
C GLN A 460 -4.88 -22.73 5.19
N PHE A 461 -4.09 -23.29 4.28
CA PHE A 461 -2.63 -23.17 4.32
C PHE A 461 -2.16 -21.71 4.31
N ALA A 462 -2.75 -20.89 3.45
CA ALA A 462 -2.42 -19.47 3.41
C ALA A 462 -2.89 -18.72 4.67
N ASN A 463 -4.02 -19.10 5.29
CA ASN A 463 -4.43 -18.59 6.59
C ASN A 463 -3.46 -18.99 7.71
N ASP A 464 -2.99 -20.24 7.72
CA ASP A 464 -2.06 -20.76 8.72
C ASP A 464 -0.71 -20.03 8.65
N MET A 465 -0.23 -19.71 7.44
CA MET A 465 0.99 -18.93 7.23
C MET A 465 0.84 -17.47 7.68
N GLU A 466 -0.28 -16.82 7.38
CA GLU A 466 -0.57 -15.47 7.91
C GLU A 466 -0.63 -15.48 9.45
N GLN A 467 -1.32 -16.47 10.03
CA GLN A 467 -1.41 -16.60 11.49
C GLN A 467 -0.05 -16.89 12.12
N ALA A 468 0.83 -17.68 11.47
CA ALA A 468 2.18 -17.92 11.96
C ALA A 468 3.01 -16.63 12.05
N CYS A 469 2.86 -15.69 11.11
CA CYS A 469 3.50 -14.37 11.16
C CYS A 469 3.02 -13.55 12.36
N VAL A 470 1.71 -13.53 12.62
CA VAL A 470 1.12 -12.82 13.75
C VAL A 470 1.54 -13.46 15.07
N ASP A 471 1.41 -14.79 15.19
CA ASP A 471 1.77 -15.58 16.38
C ASP A 471 3.26 -15.41 16.72
N ALA A 472 4.15 -15.35 15.72
CA ALA A 472 5.57 -15.14 15.96
C ALA A 472 5.83 -13.86 16.76
N VAL A 473 5.13 -12.77 16.42
CA VAL A 473 5.29 -11.50 17.13
C VAL A 473 4.47 -11.49 18.43
N ASP A 474 3.17 -11.79 18.34
CA ASP A 474 2.21 -11.65 19.45
C ASP A 474 2.36 -12.71 20.53
N ILE A 475 2.73 -13.94 20.18
CA ILE A 475 2.86 -15.05 21.13
C ILE A 475 4.34 -15.27 21.47
N ASP A 476 5.16 -15.53 20.46
CA ASP A 476 6.54 -15.98 20.67
C ASP A 476 7.51 -14.83 20.98
N GLY A 477 7.14 -13.58 20.67
CA GLY A 477 8.04 -12.42 20.80
C GLY A 477 9.19 -12.40 19.80
N VAL A 478 9.14 -13.23 18.75
CA VAL A 478 10.12 -13.30 17.67
C VAL A 478 9.72 -12.30 16.59
N MET A 479 10.56 -11.29 16.39
CA MET A 479 10.27 -10.21 15.46
C MET A 479 11.54 -9.55 14.89
N THR A 480 11.38 -8.80 13.82
CA THR A 480 12.47 -8.02 13.22
C THR A 480 12.65 -6.67 13.91
N LYS A 481 13.79 -6.03 13.64
CA LYS A 481 14.27 -4.84 14.34
C LYS A 481 13.31 -3.65 14.26
N ASP A 482 12.57 -3.51 13.16
CA ASP A 482 11.56 -2.45 13.00
C ASP A 482 10.42 -2.62 14.02
N LEU A 483 9.89 -3.83 14.19
CA LEU A 483 8.82 -4.10 15.15
C LEU A 483 9.31 -3.98 16.59
N ALA A 484 10.50 -4.52 16.88
CA ALA A 484 11.13 -4.37 18.19
C ALA A 484 11.37 -2.90 18.55
N LEU A 485 11.76 -2.08 17.58
CA LEU A 485 11.92 -0.63 17.77
C LEU A 485 10.58 0.04 18.06
N SER A 486 9.51 -0.35 17.37
CA SER A 486 8.16 0.17 17.63
C SER A 486 7.65 -0.20 19.03
N ILE A 487 7.96 -1.40 19.54
CA ILE A 487 7.52 -1.85 20.87
C ILE A 487 8.36 -1.24 22.00
N HIS A 488 9.69 -1.25 21.86
CA HIS A 488 10.61 -0.92 22.95
C HIS A 488 11.19 0.49 22.87
N GLY A 489 11.06 1.17 21.73
CA GLY A 489 11.59 2.50 21.50
C GLY A 489 13.08 2.61 21.85
N LYS A 490 13.43 3.60 22.67
CA LYS A 490 14.82 3.83 23.13
C LYS A 490 15.39 2.68 23.98
N ASN A 491 14.53 1.82 24.54
CA ASN A 491 14.93 0.69 25.37
C ASN A 491 15.15 -0.60 24.57
N MET A 492 15.12 -0.53 23.22
CA MET A 492 15.37 -1.69 22.37
C MET A 492 16.79 -2.22 22.56
N LYS A 493 16.92 -3.53 22.79
CA LYS A 493 18.19 -4.27 22.89
C LYS A 493 18.32 -5.26 21.76
N ARG A 494 19.54 -5.80 21.55
CA ARG A 494 19.82 -6.80 20.51
C ARG A 494 18.98 -8.09 20.69
N GLU A 495 18.69 -8.46 21.94
CA GLU A 495 17.88 -9.63 22.29
C GLU A 495 16.39 -9.48 21.94
N HIS A 496 15.91 -8.27 21.64
CA HIS A 496 14.50 -8.03 21.32
C HIS A 496 14.15 -8.29 19.85
N TYR A 497 15.14 -8.56 18.98
CA TYR A 497 14.89 -8.84 17.58
C TYR A 497 15.83 -9.90 17.02
N VAL A 498 15.36 -10.58 15.97
CA VAL A 498 16.12 -11.57 15.21
C VAL A 498 16.52 -11.01 13.85
N LEU A 499 17.47 -11.67 13.19
CA LEU A 499 17.89 -11.33 11.83
C LEU A 499 16.84 -11.75 10.79
N THR A 500 16.97 -11.20 9.58
CA THR A 500 16.04 -11.43 8.48
C THR A 500 15.78 -12.91 8.21
N LEU A 501 16.85 -13.70 8.14
CA LEU A 501 16.75 -15.13 7.80
C LEU A 501 16.29 -15.96 9.00
N GLU A 502 16.69 -15.59 10.22
CA GLU A 502 16.25 -16.23 11.46
C GLU A 502 14.73 -16.09 11.67
N TYR A 503 14.17 -14.91 11.38
CA TYR A 503 12.71 -14.73 11.41
C TYR A 503 12.01 -15.68 10.43
N LEU A 504 12.51 -15.78 9.20
CA LEU A 504 11.93 -16.67 8.18
C LEU A 504 12.08 -18.16 8.54
N ASP A 505 13.19 -18.56 9.17
CA ASP A 505 13.38 -19.91 9.69
C ASP A 505 12.35 -20.24 10.77
N HIS A 506 12.09 -19.29 11.68
CA HIS A 506 11.05 -19.42 12.71
C HIS A 506 9.65 -19.57 12.10
N ILE A 507 9.31 -18.77 11.09
CA ILE A 507 8.03 -18.92 10.38
C ILE A 507 7.94 -20.28 9.69
N ALA A 508 9.00 -20.74 9.03
CA ALA A 508 9.02 -22.04 8.35
C ALA A 508 8.77 -23.20 9.32
N ALA A 509 9.37 -23.15 10.52
CA ALA A 509 9.12 -24.14 11.56
C ALA A 509 7.64 -24.17 11.99
N LYS A 510 7.04 -23.01 12.29
CA LYS A 510 5.62 -22.91 12.69
C LYS A 510 4.66 -23.36 11.60
N VAL A 511 4.92 -22.98 10.34
CA VAL A 511 4.10 -23.38 9.20
C VAL A 511 4.20 -24.89 8.98
N THR A 512 5.38 -25.48 9.13
CA THR A 512 5.58 -26.94 9.05
C THR A 512 4.76 -27.67 10.11
N GLU A 513 4.84 -27.21 11.37
CA GLU A 513 4.07 -27.79 12.47
C GLU A 513 2.56 -27.75 12.20
N LYS A 514 2.02 -26.58 11.82
CA LYS A 514 0.59 -26.41 11.49
C LYS A 514 0.18 -27.28 10.29
N PHE A 515 1.01 -27.35 9.24
CA PHE A 515 0.73 -28.15 8.06
C PHE A 515 0.64 -29.64 8.37
N LEU A 516 1.58 -30.17 9.16
CA LEU A 516 1.60 -31.59 9.56
C LEU A 516 0.44 -31.92 10.50
N ALA A 517 0.07 -31.02 11.42
CA ALA A 517 -1.08 -31.19 12.29
C ALA A 517 -2.42 -31.25 11.51
N ASN A 518 -2.50 -30.52 10.40
CA ASN A 518 -3.68 -30.46 9.52
C ASN A 518 -3.64 -31.47 8.37
N ALA A 519 -2.58 -32.29 8.26
CA ALA A 519 -2.50 -33.31 7.22
C ALA A 519 -3.61 -34.36 7.42
N PRO A 520 -4.26 -34.84 6.33
CA PRO A 520 -5.15 -35.98 6.42
C PRO A 520 -4.40 -37.13 7.09
N LYS A 521 -4.99 -37.72 8.15
CA LYS A 521 -4.44 -38.96 8.71
C LYS A 521 -4.55 -40.01 7.60
N LEU A 522 -3.40 -40.45 7.10
CA LEU A 522 -3.29 -41.50 6.09
C LEU A 522 -3.90 -42.82 6.57
#